data_AF-M1YZB5-F1
#
_entry.id   AF-M1YZB5-F1
#
_cell.length_a   1.000
_cell.length_b   1.000
_cell.length_c   1.000
_cell.angle_alpha   90.00
_cell.angle_beta   90.00
_cell.angle_gamma   90.00
#
_symmetry.space_group_name_H-M   'P 1'
#
loop_
_entity.id
_entity.type
_entity.pdbx_description
1 polymer ?
#
loop_
_entity_poly.entity_id
_entity_poly.type
_entity_poly.pdbx_seq_one_letter_code
_entity_poly.pdbx_strand_id
1 'polypeptide(L)'
;MRSVPRKMAAWIAGGLLWGCASFSFAQPPVGVGELGFLIDSHLPKPDPAGRVDQLKPFQMQLPLGESGAPTTFLIPGFENYECGRCHQPAELVEKAHSRMQWALARLKEMMPEVREIPVKQYIIQPYEDTLLKEGQLAHATFDTIRIFPASILIDEKAYGRATHVHEALHLSQPFLGHVNELEAYGLNARTDPRFMLLNYPYFEEVMRAFFVPELDDILNAYFQRAIKEKLRVPREVQWFLGEFDEGALESLRAGVKDMTPVLKEASRLYRAHPLEAAYWSERTGIRSLVLDIAAASTLEMPQAAVDGEKFQQAMSLFDLQFEKDDNTRLGYIIDRKKESQMHLKHGMNIKDARDRSVLYFHYLKQRFVEGDGNVDLAVPERADTDFQNFVKAKLKGIEDLLAQPGMTEVERQAGNEWMKNIRKNKNSR
;
A
#
# COMPACT_ATOMS: atom_id res chain seq x y z
N MET A 1 -34.91 -56.85 -13.84
CA MET A 1 -35.95 -56.21 -12.99
C MET A 1 -35.41 -56.08 -11.56
N ARG A 2 -35.95 -55.17 -10.74
CA ARG A 2 -35.50 -54.94 -9.34
C ARG A 2 -36.44 -55.61 -8.33
N SER A 3 -35.93 -56.41 -7.39
CA SER A 3 -36.22 -56.30 -5.94
C SER A 3 -35.55 -57.35 -5.04
N VAL A 4 -34.67 -56.87 -4.14
CA VAL A 4 -34.53 -57.19 -2.71
C VAL A 4 -34.81 -58.62 -2.19
N PRO A 5 -33.79 -59.34 -1.66
CA PRO A 5 -33.97 -60.34 -0.60
C PRO A 5 -33.99 -59.71 0.81
N ARG A 6 -34.55 -60.41 1.80
CA ARG A 6 -34.81 -59.90 3.17
C ARG A 6 -33.60 -59.96 4.11
N LYS A 7 -33.59 -58.99 5.04
CA LYS A 7 -33.09 -59.00 6.43
C LYS A 7 -32.34 -60.27 6.90
N MET A 8 -31.13 -60.06 7.42
CA MET A 8 -30.63 -60.79 8.60
C MET A 8 -30.40 -59.82 9.75
N ALA A 9 -30.58 -60.28 10.99
CA ALA A 9 -30.23 -59.57 12.20
C ALA A 9 -29.91 -60.58 13.31
N ALA A 10 -28.64 -60.71 13.66
CA ALA A 10 -28.18 -61.41 14.86
C ALA A 10 -26.86 -60.77 15.32
N TRP A 11 -26.77 -60.50 16.62
CA TRP A 11 -25.67 -59.82 17.29
C TRP A 11 -24.39 -60.66 17.37
N ILE A 12 -23.25 -59.98 17.50
CA ILE A 12 -22.32 -60.14 18.64
C ILE A 12 -21.57 -58.81 18.82
N ALA A 13 -21.13 -58.50 20.04
CA ALA A 13 -20.52 -57.23 20.42
C ALA A 13 -19.02 -57.37 20.76
N GLY A 14 -18.27 -56.27 20.67
CA GLY A 14 -16.92 -56.16 21.23
C GLY A 14 -16.02 -55.16 20.49
N GLY A 15 -15.30 -54.32 21.25
CA GLY A 15 -14.21 -53.49 20.72
C GLY A 15 -14.50 -51.99 20.56
N LEU A 16 -14.47 -51.22 21.66
CA LEU A 16 -14.07 -49.81 21.57
C LEU A 16 -12.57 -49.75 21.30
N LEU A 17 -12.16 -49.06 20.23
CA LEU A 17 -10.85 -48.41 20.16
C LEU A 17 -11.00 -47.07 19.44
N TRP A 18 -11.00 -45.98 20.21
CA TRP A 18 -10.82 -44.63 19.69
C TRP A 18 -9.37 -44.47 19.24
N GLY A 19 -9.13 -44.50 17.93
CA GLY A 19 -7.90 -44.00 17.31
C GLY A 19 -8.17 -42.64 16.70
N CYS A 20 -7.70 -41.57 17.33
CA CYS A 20 -7.88 -40.21 16.81
C CYS A 20 -7.04 -40.02 15.53
N ALA A 21 -7.67 -40.19 14.36
CA ALA A 21 -7.11 -39.76 13.10
C ALA A 21 -7.08 -38.21 13.08
N SER A 22 -5.91 -37.64 13.34
CA SER A 22 -5.68 -36.20 13.20
C SER A 22 -5.76 -35.81 11.73
N PHE A 23 -6.96 -35.50 11.25
CA PHE A 23 -7.18 -34.95 9.92
C PHE A 23 -6.58 -33.54 9.84
N SER A 24 -5.31 -33.47 9.43
CA SER A 24 -4.72 -32.25 8.87
C SER A 24 -5.43 -31.92 7.56
N PHE A 25 -6.63 -31.31 7.66
CA PHE A 25 -7.28 -30.68 6.53
C PHE A 25 -6.37 -29.57 6.03
N ALA A 26 -5.79 -29.78 4.84
CA ALA A 26 -5.25 -28.68 4.06
C ALA A 26 -6.36 -27.63 3.91
N GLN A 27 -6.08 -26.37 4.22
CA GLN A 27 -7.09 -25.32 4.07
C GLN A 27 -7.54 -25.26 2.60
N PRO A 28 -8.84 -25.17 2.32
CA PRO A 28 -9.30 -25.07 0.94
C PRO A 28 -8.72 -23.80 0.30
N PRO A 29 -8.32 -23.87 -0.98
CA PRO A 29 -7.94 -22.68 -1.75
C PRO A 29 -9.16 -21.75 -1.85
N VAL A 30 -8.92 -20.43 -1.95
CA VAL A 30 -10.01 -19.44 -1.98
C VAL A 30 -10.82 -19.56 -3.26
N GLY A 31 -11.87 -20.37 -3.18
CA GLY A 31 -12.96 -20.29 -4.12
C GLY A 31 -13.67 -18.95 -3.94
N VAL A 32 -14.12 -18.38 -5.04
CA VAL A 32 -15.16 -17.34 -5.11
C VAL A 32 -16.31 -17.53 -4.08
N GLY A 33 -16.68 -18.79 -3.79
CA GLY A 33 -17.71 -19.11 -2.80
C GLY A 33 -17.30 -18.92 -1.34
N GLU A 34 -16.02 -19.06 -0.98
CA GLU A 34 -15.51 -18.73 0.36
C GLU A 34 -15.65 -17.23 0.60
N LEU A 35 -15.22 -16.40 -0.36
CA LEU A 35 -15.38 -14.95 -0.28
C LEU A 35 -16.87 -14.54 -0.22
N GLY A 36 -17.72 -15.12 -1.07
CA GLY A 36 -19.17 -14.84 -1.04
C GLY A 36 -19.80 -15.14 0.33
N PHE A 37 -19.48 -16.29 0.92
CA PHE A 37 -19.94 -16.65 2.27
C PHE A 37 -19.45 -15.67 3.34
N LEU A 38 -18.20 -15.20 3.24
CA LEU A 38 -17.64 -14.23 4.20
C LEU A 38 -18.29 -12.84 4.09
N ILE A 39 -18.67 -12.41 2.88
CA ILE A 39 -19.41 -11.15 2.64
C ILE A 39 -20.82 -11.27 3.22
N ASP A 40 -21.58 -12.32 2.87
CA ASP A 40 -22.97 -12.47 3.30
C ASP A 40 -23.10 -12.77 4.81
N SER A 41 -22.09 -13.40 5.44
CA SER A 41 -22.06 -13.67 6.90
C SER A 41 -21.70 -12.44 7.76
N HIS A 42 -21.17 -11.40 7.14
CA HIS A 42 -20.70 -10.18 7.80
C HIS A 42 -21.27 -8.97 7.06
N LEU A 43 -22.61 -8.84 7.08
CA LEU A 43 -23.35 -7.79 6.36
C LEU A 43 -23.39 -6.45 7.12
N PRO A 44 -22.88 -5.33 6.58
CA PRO A 44 -22.36 -4.23 7.98
C PRO A 44 -23.47 -3.40 8.56
N LYS A 45 -23.17 -2.95 9.77
CA LYS A 45 -24.03 -2.15 10.60
C LYS A 45 -23.53 -0.71 10.50
N PRO A 46 -24.40 0.27 10.22
CA PRO A 46 -24.02 1.67 10.40
C PRO A 46 -23.61 1.90 11.86
N ASP A 47 -22.83 2.95 12.11
CA ASP A 47 -22.51 3.39 13.49
C ASP A 47 -23.82 3.45 14.30
N PRO A 48 -23.95 2.68 15.40
CA PRO A 48 -25.20 2.55 16.13
C PRO A 48 -25.62 3.81 16.91
N ALA A 49 -24.82 4.88 16.90
CA ALA A 49 -25.18 6.16 17.51
C ALA A 49 -24.66 7.43 16.78
N GLY A 50 -23.77 7.29 15.79
CA GLY A 50 -22.98 8.42 15.26
C GLY A 50 -22.00 8.97 16.32
N ARG A 51 -21.58 8.13 17.26
CA ARG A 51 -20.90 8.50 18.51
C ARG A 51 -19.86 7.45 18.90
N VAL A 52 -18.71 7.56 18.26
CA VAL A 52 -17.49 6.79 18.53
C VAL A 52 -17.09 6.85 20.01
N ASP A 53 -17.41 7.95 20.71
CA ASP A 53 -17.23 8.13 22.17
C ASP A 53 -18.04 7.15 23.05
N GLN A 54 -18.97 6.38 22.47
CA GLN A 54 -19.90 5.49 23.19
C GLN A 54 -19.81 4.03 22.74
N LEU A 55 -18.82 3.72 21.90
CA LEU A 55 -18.45 2.35 21.57
C LEU A 55 -17.74 1.72 22.77
N LYS A 56 -18.22 0.56 23.24
CA LYS A 56 -17.54 -0.20 24.28
C LYS A 56 -16.31 -0.90 23.67
N PRO A 57 -15.08 -0.60 24.12
CA PRO A 57 -13.92 -1.34 23.65
C PRO A 57 -13.82 -2.71 24.34
N PHE A 58 -13.46 -3.75 23.58
CA PHE A 58 -12.63 -4.80 24.15
C PHE A 58 -11.17 -4.33 24.11
N GLN A 59 -10.39 -4.60 25.16
CA GLN A 59 -8.97 -4.26 25.18
C GLN A 59 -8.15 -5.34 25.87
N MET A 60 -6.92 -5.57 25.40
CA MET A 60 -5.95 -6.45 26.04
C MET A 60 -4.53 -5.91 25.79
N GLN A 61 -3.65 -6.05 26.77
CA GLN A 61 -2.26 -5.56 26.68
C GLN A 61 -1.31 -6.75 26.52
N LEU A 62 -0.52 -6.77 25.44
CA LEU A 62 0.42 -7.84 25.12
C LEU A 62 1.79 -7.27 24.71
N PRO A 63 2.91 -7.91 25.09
CA PRO A 63 4.25 -7.48 24.67
C PRO A 63 4.54 -7.91 23.23
N LEU A 64 4.89 -6.95 22.37
CA LEU A 64 5.35 -7.23 21.00
C LEU A 64 6.86 -7.53 20.87
N GLY A 65 7.60 -7.47 21.98
CA GLY A 65 9.01 -7.83 22.04
C GLY A 65 9.51 -7.97 23.49
N GLU A 66 10.68 -8.59 23.66
CA GLU A 66 11.19 -9.08 24.96
C GLU A 66 11.45 -8.00 26.03
N SER A 67 11.60 -6.74 25.63
CA SER A 67 11.99 -5.61 26.52
C SER A 67 11.12 -4.36 26.36
N GLY A 68 9.97 -4.46 25.70
CA GLY A 68 9.08 -3.33 25.44
C GLY A 68 8.04 -3.09 26.53
N ALA A 69 7.51 -1.85 26.60
CA ALA A 69 6.22 -1.61 27.22
C ALA A 69 5.13 -2.38 26.44
N PRO A 70 4.08 -2.91 27.11
CA PRO A 70 3.07 -3.71 26.43
C PRO A 70 2.22 -2.85 25.49
N THR A 71 1.96 -3.36 24.29
CA THR A 71 1.09 -2.73 23.29
C THR A 71 -0.36 -2.93 23.69
N THR A 72 -1.17 -1.88 23.64
CA THR A 72 -2.62 -2.01 23.86
C THR A 72 -3.32 -2.39 22.56
N PHE A 73 -3.85 -3.62 22.51
CA PHE A 73 -4.74 -4.08 21.45
C PHE A 73 -6.18 -3.71 21.79
N LEU A 74 -6.89 -3.09 20.86
CA LEU A 74 -8.20 -2.47 21.06
C LEU A 74 -9.18 -2.92 19.98
N ILE A 75 -10.38 -3.35 20.36
CA ILE A 75 -11.51 -3.60 19.44
C ILE A 75 -12.67 -2.65 19.80
N PRO A 76 -12.77 -1.46 19.20
CA PRO A 76 -13.83 -0.50 19.51
C PRO A 76 -15.19 -1.04 19.08
N GLY A 77 -16.15 -1.07 20.01
CA GLY A 77 -17.55 -1.41 19.72
C GLY A 77 -17.83 -2.91 19.55
N PHE A 78 -16.96 -3.81 20.00
CA PHE A 78 -17.13 -5.26 19.82
C PHE A 78 -18.51 -5.78 20.32
N GLU A 79 -19.01 -5.24 21.43
CA GLU A 79 -20.39 -5.47 21.89
C GLU A 79 -21.43 -4.76 21.01
N ASN A 80 -21.22 -3.47 20.73
CA ASN A 80 -22.15 -2.61 19.96
C ASN A 80 -22.47 -3.19 18.57
N TYR A 81 -21.48 -3.81 17.92
CA TYR A 81 -21.61 -4.46 16.61
C TYR A 81 -21.99 -5.95 16.70
N GLU A 82 -22.21 -6.48 17.90
CA GLU A 82 -22.56 -7.88 18.21
C GLU A 82 -21.55 -8.93 17.70
N CYS A 83 -20.28 -8.56 17.55
CA CYS A 83 -19.23 -9.42 17.00
C CYS A 83 -19.07 -10.75 17.78
N GLY A 84 -19.40 -10.73 19.08
CA GLY A 84 -19.44 -11.90 19.97
C GLY A 84 -20.44 -13.00 19.57
N ARG A 85 -21.31 -12.77 18.57
CA ARG A 85 -22.14 -13.84 17.97
C ARG A 85 -21.34 -14.84 17.14
N CYS A 86 -20.19 -14.41 16.58
CA CYS A 86 -19.39 -15.21 15.64
C CYS A 86 -17.93 -15.42 16.09
N HIS A 87 -17.40 -14.52 16.93
CA HIS A 87 -15.98 -14.47 17.27
C HIS A 87 -15.76 -14.35 18.79
N GLN A 88 -14.63 -14.86 19.29
CA GLN A 88 -14.16 -14.57 20.65
C GLN A 88 -13.15 -13.42 20.61
N PRO A 89 -13.32 -12.34 21.38
CA PRO A 89 -12.51 -11.13 21.21
C PRO A 89 -11.04 -11.34 21.60
N ALA A 90 -10.78 -12.15 22.62
CA ALA A 90 -9.41 -12.53 23.01
C ALA A 90 -8.71 -13.29 21.88
N GLU A 91 -9.38 -14.24 21.21
CA GLU A 91 -8.79 -14.97 20.08
C GLU A 91 -8.46 -14.06 18.88
N LEU A 92 -9.24 -13.00 18.66
CA LEU A 92 -8.92 -12.03 17.60
C LEU A 92 -7.63 -11.29 17.95
N VAL A 93 -7.48 -10.84 19.20
CA VAL A 93 -6.25 -10.17 19.66
C VAL A 93 -5.03 -11.09 19.61
N GLU A 94 -5.13 -12.35 20.04
CA GLU A 94 -4.00 -13.30 19.95
C GLU A 94 -3.54 -13.54 18.50
N LYS A 95 -4.49 -13.59 17.55
CA LYS A 95 -4.19 -13.70 16.10
C LYS A 95 -3.52 -12.42 15.57
N ALA A 96 -4.03 -11.26 15.96
CA ALA A 96 -3.48 -9.93 15.63
C ALA A 96 -2.05 -9.75 16.15
N HIS A 97 -1.83 -10.07 17.42
CA HIS A 97 -0.53 -10.02 18.09
C HIS A 97 0.48 -10.96 17.42
N SER A 98 0.10 -12.22 17.14
CA SER A 98 0.94 -13.18 16.42
C SER A 98 1.35 -12.69 15.03
N ARG A 99 0.42 -12.07 14.29
CA ARG A 99 0.68 -11.48 12.96
C ARG A 99 1.62 -10.27 13.05
N MET A 100 1.44 -9.42 14.05
CA MET A 100 2.29 -8.24 14.28
C MET A 100 3.70 -8.60 14.73
N GLN A 101 3.87 -9.59 15.62
CA GLN A 101 5.20 -10.11 15.95
C GLN A 101 5.95 -10.59 14.70
N TRP A 102 5.27 -11.32 13.81
CA TRP A 102 5.83 -11.75 12.53
C TRP A 102 6.18 -10.56 11.62
N ALA A 103 5.29 -9.58 11.49
CA ALA A 103 5.50 -8.40 10.64
C ALA A 103 6.67 -7.53 11.12
N LEU A 104 6.81 -7.31 12.43
CA LEU A 104 7.93 -6.57 13.03
C LEU A 104 9.26 -7.32 12.85
N ALA A 105 9.26 -8.65 12.98
CA ALA A 105 10.45 -9.45 12.70
C ALA A 105 10.86 -9.37 11.23
N ARG A 106 9.89 -9.48 10.32
CA ARG A 106 10.10 -9.41 8.86
C ARG A 106 10.56 -8.02 8.40
N LEU A 107 10.00 -6.95 8.96
CA LEU A 107 10.42 -5.58 8.64
C LEU A 107 11.87 -5.32 9.06
N LYS A 108 12.28 -5.76 10.26
CA LYS A 108 13.68 -5.67 10.72
C LYS A 108 14.68 -6.44 9.85
N GLU A 109 14.25 -7.54 9.23
CA GLU A 109 15.06 -8.29 8.26
C GLU A 109 15.17 -7.53 6.92
N MET A 110 14.07 -6.95 6.44
CA MET A 110 14.00 -6.29 5.12
C MET A 110 14.56 -4.86 5.09
N MET A 111 14.60 -4.18 6.24
CA MET A 111 15.03 -2.79 6.46
C MET A 111 15.72 -2.63 7.84
N PRO A 112 16.92 -3.21 8.06
CA PRO A 112 17.63 -3.17 9.35
C PRO A 112 18.04 -1.77 9.82
N GLU A 113 17.98 -0.76 8.95
CA GLU A 113 18.10 0.66 9.28
C GLU A 113 16.93 1.17 10.14
N VAL A 114 15.76 0.52 10.10
CA VAL A 114 14.59 0.83 10.94
C VAL A 114 14.77 0.18 12.32
N ARG A 115 15.45 0.91 13.21
CA ARG A 115 15.81 0.42 14.56
C ARG A 115 14.63 0.34 15.54
N GLU A 116 13.70 1.28 15.44
CA GLU A 116 12.55 1.41 16.33
C GLU A 116 11.25 1.49 15.51
N ILE A 117 10.24 0.75 15.96
CA ILE A 117 8.89 0.72 15.37
C ILE A 117 7.91 0.91 16.55
N PRO A 118 7.43 2.13 16.80
CA PRO A 118 6.79 2.50 18.08
C PRO A 118 5.32 2.06 18.20
N VAL A 119 5.06 0.75 18.23
CA VAL A 119 3.70 0.17 18.37
C VAL A 119 3.17 0.35 19.80
N LYS A 120 2.77 1.56 20.16
CA LYS A 120 2.13 1.90 21.46
C LYS A 120 0.71 1.30 21.56
N GLN A 121 -0.02 1.28 20.45
CA GLN A 121 -1.41 0.83 20.36
C GLN A 121 -1.65 0.12 19.01
N TYR A 122 -2.64 -0.78 18.98
CA TYR A 122 -3.07 -1.55 17.82
C TYR A 122 -4.60 -1.57 17.80
N ILE A 123 -5.23 -1.05 16.76
CA ILE A 123 -6.70 -0.96 16.66
C ILE A 123 -7.23 -1.96 15.64
N ILE A 124 -8.21 -2.75 16.09
CA ILE A 124 -8.98 -3.74 15.34
C ILE A 124 -10.35 -3.10 15.08
N GLN A 125 -10.55 -2.45 13.93
CA GLN A 125 -11.75 -1.64 13.69
C GLN A 125 -12.86 -2.43 12.95
N PRO A 126 -14.01 -2.74 13.58
CA PRO A 126 -15.06 -3.57 12.98
C PRO A 126 -16.13 -2.79 12.18
N TYR A 127 -15.86 -1.54 11.79
CA TYR A 127 -16.82 -0.64 11.12
C TYR A 127 -16.11 0.42 10.26
N GLU A 128 -16.85 1.06 9.36
CA GLU A 128 -16.39 2.17 8.53
C GLU A 128 -16.75 3.52 9.17
N ASP A 129 -15.81 4.47 9.23
CA ASP A 129 -16.03 5.84 9.73
C ASP A 129 -15.14 6.89 9.03
N THR A 130 -15.23 8.15 9.47
CA THR A 130 -14.37 9.23 8.95
C THR A 130 -12.91 9.09 9.36
N LEU A 131 -12.61 8.19 10.30
CA LEU A 131 -11.27 7.79 10.72
C LEU A 131 -10.73 6.60 9.87
N LEU A 132 -11.23 6.42 8.63
CA LEU A 132 -10.61 5.58 7.58
C LEU A 132 -10.41 6.27 6.19
N LYS A 133 -10.06 7.56 6.15
CA LYS A 133 -9.86 8.35 4.90
C LYS A 133 -8.38 8.60 4.60
N GLU A 134 -8.07 8.89 3.32
CA GLU A 134 -6.70 9.26 2.89
C GLU A 134 -6.09 10.39 3.75
N GLY A 135 -4.80 10.25 4.13
CA GLY A 135 -4.03 11.30 4.82
C GLY A 135 -3.97 11.20 6.35
N GLN A 136 -4.05 10.00 6.92
CA GLN A 136 -4.25 9.81 8.36
C GLN A 136 -3.00 9.68 9.24
N LEU A 137 -3.20 10.10 10.49
CA LEU A 137 -2.26 10.05 11.61
C LEU A 137 -2.02 8.65 12.15
N ALA A 138 -1.38 7.80 11.35
CA ALA A 138 -0.91 6.49 11.78
C ALA A 138 -1.99 5.64 12.51
N HIS A 139 -3.24 5.77 12.04
CA HIS A 139 -4.11 4.60 11.88
C HIS A 139 -3.44 3.69 10.83
N ALA A 140 -2.26 3.16 11.17
CA ALA A 140 -1.76 1.96 10.55
C ALA A 140 -2.79 0.90 10.94
N THR A 141 -3.66 0.54 10.01
CA THR A 141 -4.83 -0.30 10.26
C THR A 141 -4.37 -1.75 10.25
N PHE A 142 -3.54 -2.06 11.24
CA PHE A 142 -2.84 -3.32 11.41
C PHE A 142 -3.79 -4.51 11.44
N ASP A 143 -4.94 -4.33 12.07
CA ASP A 143 -6.14 -5.06 11.69
C ASP A 143 -7.11 -4.11 10.98
N THR A 144 -6.98 -4.11 9.66
CA THR A 144 -8.15 -4.42 8.84
C THR A 144 -8.53 -5.90 9.02
N ILE A 145 -8.97 -6.21 10.26
CA ILE A 145 -10.16 -7.04 10.50
C ILE A 145 -11.36 -6.25 9.93
N ARG A 146 -11.30 -6.00 8.60
CA ARG A 146 -12.42 -5.60 7.75
C ARG A 146 -13.31 -6.82 7.61
N ILE A 147 -14.01 -7.04 8.71
CA ILE A 147 -15.47 -7.19 8.71
C ILE A 147 -16.07 -5.90 8.12
N PHE A 148 -15.68 -5.51 6.88
CA PHE A 148 -16.44 -4.76 5.86
C PHE A 148 -15.72 -4.61 4.50
N PRO A 149 -16.27 -5.23 3.43
CA PRO A 149 -16.87 -6.57 3.38
C PRO A 149 -15.77 -7.61 3.07
N ALA A 150 -15.44 -8.43 4.07
CA ALA A 150 -14.64 -9.66 3.94
C ALA A 150 -13.16 -9.55 3.47
N SER A 151 -12.40 -8.51 3.82
CA SER A 151 -10.98 -8.38 3.39
C SER A 151 -9.99 -9.27 4.17
N ILE A 152 -10.29 -9.63 5.42
CA ILE A 152 -9.34 -10.26 6.39
C ILE A 152 -8.74 -11.59 5.91
N LEU A 153 -9.58 -12.41 5.28
CA LEU A 153 -9.21 -13.74 4.77
C LEU A 153 -8.74 -13.67 3.31
N ILE A 154 -8.89 -12.51 2.66
CA ILE A 154 -8.21 -12.20 1.41
C ILE A 154 -6.73 -11.90 1.71
N ASP A 155 -6.40 -11.01 2.66
CA ASP A 155 -5.01 -10.57 2.88
C ASP A 155 -4.01 -11.73 3.07
N GLU A 156 -4.28 -12.66 3.99
CA GLU A 156 -3.34 -13.74 4.28
C GLU A 156 -3.22 -14.74 3.13
N LYS A 157 -4.30 -14.97 2.36
CA LYS A 157 -4.32 -15.96 1.25
C LYS A 157 -3.97 -15.36 -0.13
N ALA A 158 -4.15 -14.06 -0.33
CA ALA A 158 -3.82 -13.34 -1.55
C ALA A 158 -2.45 -12.64 -1.47
N TYR A 159 -2.07 -12.11 -0.31
CA TYR A 159 -0.88 -11.26 -0.11
C TYR A 159 0.10 -11.77 0.95
N GLY A 160 -0.15 -12.95 1.55
CA GLY A 160 0.83 -13.62 2.42
C GLY A 160 1.22 -12.82 3.67
N ARG A 161 0.29 -11.98 4.18
CA ARG A 161 0.50 -11.01 5.28
C ARG A 161 1.43 -9.82 4.94
N ALA A 162 1.82 -9.61 3.69
CA ALA A 162 2.69 -8.49 3.29
C ALA A 162 2.14 -7.13 3.74
N THR A 163 0.81 -6.94 3.69
CA THR A 163 0.11 -5.75 4.20
C THR A 163 0.45 -5.44 5.66
N HIS A 164 0.60 -6.44 6.52
CA HIS A 164 0.98 -6.19 7.92
C HIS A 164 2.41 -5.62 8.04
N VAL A 165 3.29 -5.91 7.07
CA VAL A 165 4.64 -5.33 6.98
C VAL A 165 4.61 -3.91 6.37
N HIS A 166 3.71 -3.67 5.41
CA HIS A 166 3.40 -2.35 4.84
C HIS A 166 2.94 -1.38 5.94
N GLU A 167 1.89 -1.73 6.69
CA GLU A 167 1.38 -0.96 7.82
C GLU A 167 2.46 -0.75 8.90
N ALA A 168 3.31 -1.77 9.17
CA ALA A 168 4.39 -1.67 10.16
C ALA A 168 5.49 -0.69 9.74
N LEU A 169 5.71 -0.49 8.43
CA LEU A 169 6.64 0.52 7.93
C LEU A 169 6.17 1.94 8.26
N HIS A 170 4.85 2.20 8.22
CA HIS A 170 4.29 3.54 8.40
C HIS A 170 4.63 4.19 9.76
N LEU A 171 4.74 3.40 10.84
CA LEU A 171 5.18 3.92 12.15
C LEU A 171 6.64 4.40 12.18
N SER A 172 7.46 4.01 11.21
CA SER A 172 8.88 4.35 11.13
C SER A 172 9.20 5.55 10.24
N GLN A 173 8.19 6.13 9.59
CA GLN A 173 8.38 7.14 8.54
C GLN A 173 8.29 8.56 9.12
N PRO A 174 9.10 9.52 8.61
CA PRO A 174 9.16 10.89 9.14
C PRO A 174 8.03 11.82 8.64
N PHE A 175 7.14 11.30 7.80
CA PHE A 175 6.06 12.03 7.13
C PHE A 175 4.80 11.15 7.06
N LEU A 176 3.71 11.60 6.43
CA LEU A 176 2.54 10.81 6.00
C LEU A 176 1.98 11.44 4.72
N GLY A 177 1.52 10.62 3.78
CA GLY A 177 1.10 11.01 2.43
C GLY A 177 1.62 10.02 1.39
N HIS A 178 1.32 10.22 0.11
CA HIS A 178 1.62 9.25 -0.97
C HIS A 178 3.11 8.86 -1.09
N VAL A 179 4.04 9.67 -0.60
CA VAL A 179 5.48 9.33 -0.52
C VAL A 179 5.74 8.14 0.41
N ASN A 180 5.03 8.07 1.53
CA ASN A 180 5.10 6.97 2.49
C ASN A 180 4.52 5.68 1.91
N GLU A 181 3.36 5.80 1.26
CA GLU A 181 2.66 4.72 0.56
C GLU A 181 3.60 4.04 -0.43
N LEU A 182 4.40 4.82 -1.16
CA LEU A 182 5.31 4.31 -2.20
C LEU A 182 6.53 3.57 -1.65
N GLU A 183 7.11 4.03 -0.54
CA GLU A 183 8.13 3.27 0.17
C GLU A 183 7.58 1.91 0.61
N ALA A 184 6.35 1.90 1.13
CA ALA A 184 5.66 0.71 1.62
C ALA A 184 5.17 -0.20 0.47
N TYR A 185 4.77 0.35 -0.69
CA TYR A 185 4.49 -0.44 -1.90
C TYR A 185 5.77 -1.03 -2.49
N GLY A 186 6.91 -0.34 -2.39
CA GLY A 186 8.23 -0.89 -2.72
C GLY A 186 8.59 -2.09 -1.83
N LEU A 187 8.24 -2.05 -0.55
CA LEU A 187 8.41 -3.19 0.37
C LEU A 187 7.47 -4.37 0.01
N ASN A 188 6.22 -4.09 -0.37
CA ASN A 188 5.28 -5.10 -0.84
C ASN A 188 5.73 -5.76 -2.14
N ALA A 189 6.20 -4.98 -3.13
CA ALA A 189 6.78 -5.50 -4.36
C ALA A 189 7.94 -6.47 -4.08
N ARG A 190 8.89 -6.09 -3.22
CA ARG A 190 10.00 -6.95 -2.75
C ARG A 190 9.55 -8.23 -2.03
N THR A 191 8.31 -8.28 -1.55
CA THR A 191 7.75 -9.43 -0.83
C THR A 191 7.00 -10.36 -1.79
N ASP A 192 6.21 -9.80 -2.73
CA ASP A 192 5.46 -10.57 -3.72
C ASP A 192 5.29 -9.79 -5.04
N PRO A 193 5.72 -10.35 -6.21
CA PRO A 193 5.61 -9.67 -7.50
C PRO A 193 4.17 -9.36 -7.92
N ARG A 194 3.15 -10.02 -7.33
CA ARG A 194 1.73 -9.74 -7.62
C ARG A 194 1.31 -8.32 -7.25
N PHE A 195 2.02 -7.64 -6.33
CA PHE A 195 1.77 -6.22 -6.04
C PHE A 195 2.08 -5.28 -7.22
N MET A 196 2.95 -5.69 -8.14
CA MET A 196 3.26 -4.94 -9.37
C MET A 196 2.05 -4.85 -10.31
N LEU A 197 1.09 -5.78 -10.18
CA LEU A 197 -0.16 -5.82 -10.95
C LEU A 197 -1.28 -5.01 -10.26
N LEU A 198 -1.24 -4.86 -8.93
CA LEU A 198 -2.18 -4.00 -8.17
C LEU A 198 -1.85 -2.52 -8.34
N ASN A 199 -0.64 -2.14 -7.96
CA ASN A 199 -0.19 -0.75 -7.88
C ASN A 199 0.64 -0.37 -9.12
N TYR A 200 0.28 -0.98 -10.25
CA TYR A 200 0.96 -0.83 -11.52
C TYR A 200 1.30 0.63 -11.90
N PRO A 201 0.39 1.62 -11.79
CA PRO A 201 0.68 3.01 -12.19
C PRO A 201 1.83 3.70 -11.43
N TYR A 202 2.30 3.12 -10.32
CA TYR A 202 3.47 3.60 -9.60
C TYR A 202 4.78 3.07 -10.18
N PHE A 203 4.83 1.80 -10.60
CA PHE A 203 6.04 1.14 -11.10
C PHE A 203 6.13 1.10 -12.63
N GLU A 204 5.02 1.34 -13.32
CA GLU A 204 4.80 1.34 -14.77
C GLU A 204 6.00 1.82 -15.58
N GLU A 205 6.42 3.07 -15.39
CA GLU A 205 7.44 3.69 -16.25
C GLU A 205 8.84 3.12 -16.00
N VAL A 206 9.19 2.90 -14.73
CA VAL A 206 10.49 2.31 -14.34
C VAL A 206 10.61 0.89 -14.88
N MET A 207 9.55 0.08 -14.73
CA MET A 207 9.55 -1.30 -15.21
C MET A 207 9.58 -1.36 -16.74
N ARG A 208 8.75 -0.57 -17.46
CA ARG A 208 8.71 -0.51 -18.94
C ARG A 208 10.04 -0.01 -19.55
N ALA A 209 10.69 0.97 -18.93
CA ALA A 209 11.91 1.55 -19.47
C ALA A 209 13.15 0.65 -19.26
N PHE A 210 13.29 0.06 -18.06
CA PHE A 210 14.55 -0.55 -17.61
C PHE A 210 14.51 -2.07 -17.42
N PHE A 211 13.38 -2.68 -17.02
CA PHE A 211 13.39 -4.03 -16.43
C PHE A 211 12.56 -5.09 -17.18
N VAL A 212 11.36 -4.73 -17.66
CA VAL A 212 10.41 -5.67 -18.28
C VAL A 212 9.81 -4.99 -19.52
N PRO A 213 10.42 -5.13 -20.71
CA PRO A 213 9.90 -4.55 -21.95
C PRO A 213 8.52 -5.10 -22.35
N GLU A 214 8.22 -6.36 -22.01
CA GLU A 214 6.95 -7.05 -22.26
C GLU A 214 5.83 -6.73 -21.26
N LEU A 215 6.04 -5.75 -20.37
CA LEU A 215 5.15 -5.43 -19.26
C LEU A 215 3.72 -5.07 -19.71
N ASP A 216 3.59 -4.29 -20.79
CA ASP A 216 2.28 -3.94 -21.35
C ASP A 216 1.51 -5.20 -21.82
N ASP A 217 2.19 -6.23 -22.34
CA ASP A 217 1.57 -7.50 -22.74
C ASP A 217 1.16 -8.34 -21.53
N ILE A 218 2.01 -8.41 -20.50
CA ILE A 218 1.69 -9.07 -19.21
C ILE A 218 0.40 -8.49 -18.61
N LEU A 219 0.25 -7.17 -18.61
CA LEU A 219 -0.90 -6.48 -18.02
C LEU A 219 -2.15 -6.59 -18.89
N ASN A 220 -1.99 -6.52 -20.22
CA ASN A 220 -3.08 -6.79 -21.15
C ASN A 220 -3.62 -8.22 -20.93
N ALA A 221 -2.76 -9.23 -20.86
CA ALA A 221 -3.15 -10.60 -20.53
C ALA A 221 -3.80 -10.70 -19.14
N TYR A 222 -3.27 -9.99 -18.14
CA TYR A 222 -3.82 -9.98 -16.77
C TYR A 222 -5.25 -9.42 -16.71
N PHE A 223 -5.49 -8.23 -17.26
CA PHE A 223 -6.77 -7.51 -17.15
C PHE A 223 -7.83 -7.93 -18.19
N GLN A 224 -7.42 -8.63 -19.26
CA GLN A 224 -8.34 -9.30 -20.20
C GLN A 224 -8.92 -10.60 -19.64
N ARG A 225 -8.44 -11.10 -18.49
CA ARG A 225 -9.04 -12.27 -17.81
C ARG A 225 -10.54 -12.09 -17.57
N ALA A 226 -11.31 -13.11 -17.94
CA ALA A 226 -12.76 -13.13 -17.83
C ALA A 226 -13.22 -13.14 -16.36
N ILE A 227 -14.11 -12.20 -16.02
CA ILE A 227 -14.76 -12.14 -14.71
C ILE A 227 -16.15 -12.79 -14.74
N LYS A 228 -16.70 -13.07 -13.55
CA LYS A 228 -18.01 -13.66 -13.36
C LYS A 228 -18.97 -12.57 -12.87
N GLU A 229 -19.63 -11.90 -13.80
CA GLU A 229 -20.57 -10.77 -13.57
C GLU A 229 -21.70 -11.05 -12.53
N LYS A 230 -21.97 -12.32 -12.21
CA LYS A 230 -22.98 -12.73 -11.23
C LYS A 230 -22.48 -12.74 -9.78
N LEU A 231 -21.23 -12.34 -9.53
CA LEU A 231 -20.64 -12.30 -8.19
C LEU A 231 -20.78 -10.93 -7.55
N ARG A 232 -21.04 -10.91 -6.24
CA ARG A 232 -21.02 -9.70 -5.39
C ARG A 232 -19.59 -9.31 -5.00
N VAL A 233 -18.67 -9.34 -5.95
CA VAL A 233 -17.22 -9.16 -5.74
C VAL A 233 -16.69 -8.22 -6.82
N PRO A 234 -15.96 -7.13 -6.49
CA PRO A 234 -15.40 -6.20 -7.47
C PRO A 234 -14.54 -6.90 -8.53
N ARG A 235 -14.52 -6.36 -9.75
CA ARG A 235 -13.74 -6.89 -10.89
C ARG A 235 -12.27 -7.07 -10.53
N GLU A 236 -11.77 -6.09 -9.79
CA GLU A 236 -10.41 -5.96 -9.30
C GLU A 236 -10.04 -7.20 -8.46
N VAL A 237 -10.86 -7.50 -7.45
CA VAL A 237 -10.68 -8.65 -6.55
C VAL A 237 -10.83 -9.98 -7.30
N GLN A 238 -11.74 -10.07 -8.29
CA GLN A 238 -11.93 -11.31 -9.05
C GLN A 238 -10.69 -11.74 -9.83
N TRP A 239 -9.85 -10.80 -10.30
CA TRP A 239 -8.61 -11.16 -11.01
C TRP A 239 -7.58 -11.86 -10.11
N PHE A 240 -7.49 -11.47 -8.83
CA PHE A 240 -6.56 -12.08 -7.85
C PHE A 240 -7.03 -13.42 -7.29
N LEU A 241 -8.29 -13.81 -7.56
CA LEU A 241 -8.83 -15.15 -7.29
C LEU A 241 -8.64 -16.13 -8.46
N GLY A 242 -8.11 -15.67 -9.60
CA GLY A 242 -7.65 -16.52 -10.68
C GLY A 242 -6.19 -16.90 -10.52
N GLU A 243 -5.80 -18.05 -11.08
CA GLU A 243 -4.39 -18.44 -11.17
C GLU A 243 -3.58 -17.36 -11.92
N PHE A 244 -2.31 -17.22 -11.55
CA PHE A 244 -1.39 -16.29 -12.19
C PHE A 244 -0.61 -17.01 -13.29
N ASP A 245 -0.18 -16.27 -14.31
CA ASP A 245 0.78 -16.81 -15.26
C ASP A 245 2.15 -16.82 -14.57
N GLU A 246 2.68 -18.00 -14.28
CA GLU A 246 3.94 -18.14 -13.53
C GLU A 246 5.15 -17.60 -14.32
N GLY A 247 5.11 -17.60 -15.66
CA GLY A 247 6.15 -16.99 -16.48
C GLY A 247 6.14 -15.46 -16.34
N ALA A 248 4.96 -14.85 -16.37
CA ALA A 248 4.81 -13.42 -16.07
C ALA A 248 5.20 -13.09 -14.63
N LEU A 249 4.89 -13.95 -13.65
CA LEU A 249 5.36 -13.77 -12.27
C LEU A 249 6.89 -13.94 -12.15
N GLU A 250 7.52 -14.78 -12.95
CA GLU A 250 8.98 -14.91 -12.98
C GLU A 250 9.67 -13.67 -13.58
N SER A 251 9.20 -13.16 -14.73
CA SER A 251 9.65 -11.86 -15.30
C SER A 251 9.48 -10.72 -14.30
N LEU A 252 8.31 -10.60 -13.65
CA LEU A 252 8.06 -9.57 -12.64
C LEU A 252 8.94 -9.73 -11.39
N ARG A 253 9.19 -10.96 -10.94
CA ARG A 253 10.07 -11.25 -9.79
C ARG A 253 11.53 -10.91 -10.09
N ALA A 254 11.99 -11.17 -11.32
CA ALA A 254 13.31 -10.75 -11.79
C ALA A 254 13.42 -9.22 -11.84
N GLY A 255 12.49 -8.54 -12.50
CA GLY A 255 12.48 -7.07 -12.58
C GLY A 255 12.42 -6.38 -11.21
N VAL A 256 11.60 -6.87 -10.27
CA VAL A 256 11.55 -6.37 -8.88
C VAL A 256 12.88 -6.57 -8.14
N LYS A 257 13.52 -7.74 -8.30
CA LYS A 257 14.81 -8.03 -7.69
C LYS A 257 15.86 -7.05 -8.20
N ASP A 258 15.92 -6.82 -9.50
CA ASP A 258 16.93 -5.96 -10.12
C ASP A 258 16.62 -4.46 -9.91
N MET A 259 15.36 -4.10 -9.63
CA MET A 259 14.92 -2.79 -9.14
C MET A 259 15.25 -2.54 -7.66
N THR A 260 15.82 -3.51 -6.91
CA THR A 260 16.19 -3.32 -5.48
C THR A 260 17.05 -2.07 -5.20
N PRO A 261 18.04 -1.67 -6.03
CA PRO A 261 18.79 -0.43 -5.81
C PRO A 261 17.90 0.81 -5.91
N VAL A 262 17.00 0.87 -6.90
CA VAL A 262 16.02 1.94 -7.09
C VAL A 262 15.12 2.09 -5.86
N LEU A 263 14.60 0.97 -5.34
CA LEU A 263 13.73 0.96 -4.15
C LEU A 263 14.46 1.44 -2.89
N LYS A 264 15.73 1.08 -2.73
CA LYS A 264 16.56 1.57 -1.62
C LYS A 264 16.85 3.07 -1.73
N GLU A 265 17.15 3.56 -2.93
CA GLU A 265 17.37 4.99 -3.16
C GLU A 265 16.09 5.80 -2.97
N ALA A 266 14.95 5.34 -3.48
CA ALA A 266 13.66 5.97 -3.23
C ALA A 266 13.36 6.06 -1.71
N SER A 267 13.56 4.98 -0.96
CA SER A 267 13.46 4.98 0.52
C SER A 267 14.40 5.99 1.18
N ARG A 268 15.67 6.07 0.73
CA ARG A 268 16.63 7.08 1.20
C ARG A 268 16.11 8.50 0.96
N LEU A 269 15.60 8.80 -0.24
CA LEU A 269 15.08 10.10 -0.62
C LEU A 269 13.82 10.49 0.17
N TYR A 270 12.86 9.57 0.32
CA TYR A 270 11.66 9.78 1.15
C TYR A 270 12.00 10.09 2.61
N ARG A 271 13.05 9.45 3.15
CA ARG A 271 13.49 9.65 4.54
C ARG A 271 14.35 10.90 4.74
N ALA A 272 15.15 11.29 3.74
CA ALA A 272 16.03 12.46 3.80
C ALA A 272 15.30 13.78 3.46
N HIS A 273 14.40 13.76 2.47
CA HIS A 273 13.74 14.95 1.93
C HIS A 273 12.20 14.80 1.86
N PRO A 274 11.52 14.44 2.98
CA PRO A 274 10.11 14.07 2.96
C PRO A 274 9.17 15.20 2.48
N LEU A 275 9.47 16.46 2.81
CA LEU A 275 8.60 17.60 2.47
C LEU A 275 8.74 17.96 0.99
N GLU A 276 9.96 17.91 0.48
CA GLU A 276 10.34 18.13 -0.91
C GLU A 276 9.77 17.04 -1.81
N ALA A 277 9.96 15.77 -1.41
CA ALA A 277 9.40 14.60 -2.06
C ALA A 277 7.87 14.70 -2.20
N ALA A 278 7.18 15.07 -1.11
CA ALA A 278 5.73 15.24 -1.13
C ALA A 278 5.32 16.43 -2.02
N TYR A 279 5.98 17.58 -1.86
CA TYR A 279 5.69 18.80 -2.61
C TYR A 279 5.84 18.61 -4.13
N TRP A 280 6.98 18.10 -4.59
CA TRP A 280 7.23 17.91 -6.03
C TRP A 280 6.23 16.95 -6.66
N SER A 281 5.89 15.86 -5.95
CA SER A 281 4.93 14.87 -6.42
C SER A 281 3.49 15.41 -6.47
N GLU A 282 3.07 16.22 -5.49
CA GLU A 282 1.72 16.82 -5.49
C GLU A 282 1.60 17.98 -6.49
N ARG A 283 2.62 18.84 -6.58
CA ARG A 283 2.72 19.90 -7.61
C ARG A 283 2.63 19.33 -9.02
N THR A 284 3.34 18.25 -9.31
CA THR A 284 3.31 17.59 -10.63
C THR A 284 2.15 16.60 -10.78
N GLY A 285 1.41 16.27 -9.72
CA GLY A 285 0.45 15.16 -9.70
C GLY A 285 1.06 13.77 -9.90
N ILE A 286 2.39 13.67 -10.10
CA ILE A 286 3.10 12.42 -10.36
C ILE A 286 3.39 11.75 -9.01
N ARG A 287 2.48 10.89 -8.56
CA ARG A 287 2.65 10.15 -7.29
C ARG A 287 4.01 9.44 -7.24
N SER A 288 4.39 8.71 -8.30
CA SER A 288 5.66 7.95 -8.37
C SER A 288 6.94 8.76 -8.57
N LEU A 289 6.92 10.09 -8.57
CA LEU A 289 8.04 10.93 -9.02
C LEU A 289 9.39 10.60 -8.38
N VAL A 290 9.45 10.38 -7.07
CA VAL A 290 10.73 10.08 -6.38
C VAL A 290 11.26 8.68 -6.69
N LEU A 291 10.38 7.72 -6.97
CA LEU A 291 10.78 6.41 -7.50
C LEU A 291 11.31 6.55 -8.94
N ASP A 292 10.66 7.37 -9.76
CA ASP A 292 11.14 7.65 -11.11
C ASP A 292 12.52 8.37 -11.09
N ILE A 293 12.72 9.32 -10.17
CA ILE A 293 14.00 10.02 -9.97
C ILE A 293 15.08 9.07 -9.45
N ALA A 294 14.75 8.16 -8.52
CA ALA A 294 15.67 7.14 -8.04
C ALA A 294 16.14 6.19 -9.16
N ALA A 295 15.28 5.91 -10.15
CA ALA A 295 15.67 5.18 -11.35
C ALA A 295 16.58 6.03 -12.25
N ALA A 296 16.25 7.32 -12.41
CA ALA A 296 17.06 8.28 -13.17
C ALA A 296 18.47 8.49 -12.57
N SER A 297 18.66 8.42 -11.25
CA SER A 297 19.97 8.51 -10.61
C SER A 297 20.74 7.19 -10.65
N THR A 298 20.14 6.08 -10.22
CA THR A 298 20.84 4.80 -9.99
C THR A 298 21.09 3.94 -11.22
N LEU A 299 20.35 4.13 -12.32
CA LEU A 299 20.44 3.28 -13.51
C LEU A 299 21.20 3.95 -14.66
N GLU A 300 21.73 3.12 -15.56
CA GLU A 300 22.22 3.55 -16.88
C GLU A 300 21.02 3.96 -17.74
N MET A 301 21.05 5.15 -18.35
CA MET A 301 19.92 5.64 -19.15
C MET A 301 19.88 4.94 -20.52
N PRO A 302 18.74 4.34 -20.91
CA PRO A 302 18.56 3.82 -22.27
C PRO A 302 18.74 4.94 -23.31
N GLN A 303 19.25 4.60 -24.48
CA GLN A 303 19.33 5.56 -25.58
C GLN A 303 17.93 5.90 -26.08
N ALA A 304 17.62 7.19 -26.22
CA ALA A 304 16.35 7.65 -26.75
C ALA A 304 16.31 7.48 -28.29
N ALA A 305 15.30 6.80 -28.83
CA ALA A 305 15.19 6.52 -30.27
C ALA A 305 14.65 7.71 -31.11
N VAL A 306 15.07 8.94 -30.78
CA VAL A 306 14.65 10.17 -31.47
C VAL A 306 15.85 11.03 -31.86
N ASP A 307 15.66 11.89 -32.86
CA ASP A 307 16.63 12.90 -33.23
C ASP A 307 16.80 14.00 -32.16
N GLY A 308 17.92 14.73 -32.24
CA GLY A 308 18.28 15.75 -31.26
C GLY A 308 17.30 16.93 -31.18
N GLU A 309 16.57 17.25 -32.25
CA GLU A 309 15.58 18.33 -32.23
C GLU A 309 14.35 17.89 -31.40
N LYS A 310 13.80 16.71 -31.70
CA LYS A 310 12.71 16.12 -30.90
C LYS A 310 13.12 15.86 -29.45
N PHE A 311 14.37 15.47 -29.20
CA PHE A 311 14.87 15.31 -27.84
C PHE A 311 14.78 16.63 -27.06
N GLN A 312 15.30 17.73 -27.61
CA GLN A 312 15.25 19.05 -26.96
C GLN A 312 13.80 19.56 -26.81
N GLN A 313 12.96 19.41 -27.84
CA GLN A 313 11.53 19.72 -27.76
C GLN A 313 10.81 18.94 -26.65
N ALA A 314 11.15 17.66 -26.45
CA ALA A 314 10.61 16.85 -25.37
C ALA A 314 11.09 17.34 -24.00
N MET A 315 12.37 17.73 -23.85
CA MET A 315 12.88 18.30 -22.59
C MET A 315 12.15 19.61 -22.24
N SER A 316 11.97 20.52 -23.20
CA SER A 316 11.23 21.77 -22.98
C SER A 316 9.75 21.55 -22.67
N LEU A 317 9.12 20.51 -23.26
CA LEU A 317 7.75 20.13 -22.93
C LEU A 317 7.65 19.62 -21.48
N PHE A 318 8.54 18.73 -21.04
CA PHE A 318 8.52 18.25 -19.66
C PHE A 318 8.76 19.40 -18.67
N ASP A 319 9.71 20.31 -18.96
CA ASP A 319 10.01 21.43 -18.06
C ASP A 319 8.80 22.37 -17.92
N LEU A 320 8.17 22.77 -19.04
CA LEU A 320 6.93 23.55 -19.04
C LEU A 320 5.79 22.88 -18.25
N GLN A 321 5.77 21.55 -18.18
CA GLN A 321 4.76 20.79 -17.44
C GLN A 321 5.11 20.66 -15.95
N PHE A 322 6.40 20.57 -15.59
CA PHE A 322 6.90 20.54 -14.22
C PHE A 322 6.92 21.93 -13.55
N GLU A 323 7.03 23.01 -14.34
CA GLU A 323 6.97 24.38 -13.83
C GLU A 323 5.57 24.81 -13.36
N LYS A 324 4.50 24.12 -13.78
CA LYS A 324 3.13 24.42 -13.34
C LYS A 324 2.98 24.26 -11.81
N ASP A 325 2.14 25.09 -11.20
CA ASP A 325 1.91 25.16 -9.74
C ASP A 325 0.41 25.23 -9.36
N ASP A 326 -0.45 25.04 -10.36
CA ASP A 326 -1.92 25.03 -10.27
C ASP A 326 -2.47 23.84 -9.46
N ASN A 327 -1.81 22.68 -9.44
CA ASN A 327 -2.19 21.58 -8.55
C ASN A 327 -2.08 22.00 -7.07
N THR A 328 -0.93 22.58 -6.64
CA THR A 328 -0.72 23.02 -5.25
C THR A 328 -1.49 24.30 -4.90
N ARG A 329 -1.68 25.22 -5.85
CA ARG A 329 -2.32 26.53 -5.60
C ARG A 329 -3.84 26.57 -5.80
N LEU A 330 -4.38 25.73 -6.70
CA LEU A 330 -5.81 25.73 -7.06
C LEU A 330 -6.51 24.41 -6.70
N GLY A 331 -5.78 23.39 -6.23
CA GLY A 331 -6.33 22.10 -5.82
C GLY A 331 -6.68 21.17 -6.99
N TYR A 332 -6.10 21.39 -8.17
CA TYR A 332 -6.21 20.44 -9.27
C TYR A 332 -5.37 19.18 -9.02
N ILE A 333 -5.75 18.08 -9.68
CA ILE A 333 -5.04 16.80 -9.63
C ILE A 333 -4.72 16.37 -11.06
N ILE A 334 -3.77 17.07 -11.70
CA ILE A 334 -3.33 16.78 -13.06
C ILE A 334 -1.97 16.09 -13.01
N ASP A 335 -1.92 14.84 -13.47
CA ASP A 335 -0.70 14.03 -13.64
C ASP A 335 0.11 14.58 -14.84
N ARG A 336 1.14 15.37 -14.55
CA ARG A 336 1.99 16.02 -15.57
C ARG A 336 2.82 15.04 -16.37
N LYS A 337 3.11 13.83 -15.86
CA LYS A 337 3.77 12.75 -16.60
C LYS A 337 2.85 12.27 -17.72
N LYS A 338 1.58 11.98 -17.41
CA LYS A 338 0.57 11.55 -18.39
C LYS A 338 0.19 12.67 -19.37
N GLU A 339 0.07 13.91 -18.91
CA GLU A 339 -0.16 15.06 -19.81
C GLU A 339 1.00 15.21 -20.81
N SER A 340 2.25 15.11 -20.35
CA SER A 340 3.45 15.16 -21.20
C SER A 340 3.48 14.00 -22.19
N GLN A 341 3.25 12.76 -21.74
CA GLN A 341 3.20 11.59 -22.61
C GLN A 341 2.13 11.70 -23.71
N MET A 342 0.95 12.26 -23.40
CA MET A 342 -0.09 12.51 -24.40
C MET A 342 0.36 13.54 -25.44
N HIS A 343 1.05 14.61 -25.04
CA HIS A 343 1.65 15.57 -25.97
C HIS A 343 2.77 14.95 -26.83
N LEU A 344 3.67 14.15 -26.25
CA LEU A 344 4.69 13.40 -27.01
C LEU A 344 4.05 12.45 -28.05
N LYS A 345 3.00 11.73 -27.65
CA LYS A 345 2.30 10.75 -28.49
C LYS A 345 1.51 11.39 -29.63
N HIS A 346 0.78 12.47 -29.36
CA HIS A 346 -0.17 13.05 -30.31
C HIS A 346 0.32 14.34 -30.99
N GLY A 347 1.09 15.18 -30.30
CA GLY A 347 1.70 16.39 -30.86
C GLY A 347 3.04 16.12 -31.57
N MET A 348 3.89 15.26 -30.99
CA MET A 348 5.22 14.94 -31.54
C MET A 348 5.29 13.58 -32.26
N ASN A 349 4.17 12.85 -32.34
CA ASN A 349 4.03 11.56 -33.03
C ASN A 349 4.98 10.44 -32.51
N ILE A 350 5.44 10.54 -31.24
CA ILE A 350 6.27 9.52 -30.59
C ILE A 350 5.34 8.41 -30.06
N LYS A 351 4.99 7.48 -30.96
CA LYS A 351 3.93 6.47 -30.73
C LYS A 351 4.32 5.37 -29.75
N ASP A 352 5.58 4.95 -29.75
CA ASP A 352 6.07 3.92 -28.83
C ASP A 352 5.97 4.38 -27.38
N ALA A 353 5.64 3.46 -26.46
CA ALA A 353 5.47 3.78 -25.05
C ALA A 353 6.81 3.91 -24.33
N ARG A 354 7.73 2.99 -24.58
CA ARG A 354 9.06 2.94 -23.97
C ARG A 354 9.91 4.13 -24.41
N ASP A 355 9.83 4.59 -25.66
CA ASP A 355 10.52 5.80 -26.12
C ASP A 355 10.09 7.05 -25.34
N ARG A 356 8.79 7.17 -25.02
CA ARG A 356 8.29 8.27 -24.16
C ARG A 356 8.76 8.13 -22.71
N SER A 357 8.78 6.91 -22.18
CA SER A 357 9.34 6.62 -20.84
C SER A 357 10.82 7.02 -20.77
N VAL A 358 11.61 6.62 -21.77
CA VAL A 358 13.05 6.93 -21.85
C VAL A 358 13.29 8.43 -21.90
N LEU A 359 12.54 9.17 -22.73
CA LEU A 359 12.61 10.64 -22.74
C LEU A 359 12.27 11.27 -21.39
N TYR A 360 11.28 10.73 -20.67
CA TYR A 360 10.95 11.19 -19.32
C TYR A 360 12.10 10.95 -18.32
N PHE A 361 12.76 9.79 -18.34
CA PHE A 361 13.93 9.54 -17.48
C PHE A 361 15.14 10.41 -17.83
N HIS A 362 15.36 10.72 -19.11
CA HIS A 362 16.36 11.70 -19.53
C HIS A 362 16.08 13.11 -18.98
N TYR A 363 14.81 13.54 -18.97
CA TYR A 363 14.42 14.81 -18.33
C TYR A 363 14.68 14.77 -16.82
N LEU A 364 14.24 13.71 -16.12
CA LEU A 364 14.46 13.58 -14.68
C LEU A 364 15.95 13.60 -14.31
N LYS A 365 16.81 12.92 -15.09
CA LYS A 365 18.26 12.93 -14.85
C LYS A 365 18.86 14.32 -15.07
N GLN A 366 18.44 15.05 -16.11
CA GLN A 366 18.87 16.44 -16.34
C GLN A 366 18.36 17.42 -15.28
N ARG A 367 17.17 17.17 -14.70
CA ARG A 367 16.50 18.11 -13.79
C ARG A 367 16.82 17.89 -12.32
N PHE A 368 17.00 16.64 -11.87
CA PHE A 368 17.08 16.28 -10.44
C PHE A 368 18.35 15.52 -10.06
N VAL A 369 19.29 15.24 -10.98
CA VAL A 369 20.52 14.50 -10.68
C VAL A 369 21.75 15.37 -10.98
N GLU A 370 22.57 15.58 -9.97
CA GLU A 370 23.80 16.38 -10.05
C GLU A 370 24.93 15.63 -10.77
N GLY A 371 25.99 16.35 -11.14
CA GLY A 371 27.11 15.82 -11.93
C GLY A 371 27.95 14.75 -11.23
N ASP A 372 27.78 14.55 -9.93
CA ASP A 372 28.40 13.47 -9.14
C ASP A 372 27.45 12.29 -8.87
N GLY A 373 26.19 12.37 -9.33
CA GLY A 373 25.15 11.37 -9.13
C GLY A 373 24.24 11.61 -7.92
N ASN A 374 24.47 12.64 -7.11
CA ASN A 374 23.54 13.01 -6.04
C ASN A 374 22.19 13.49 -6.61
N VAL A 375 21.13 13.34 -5.82
CA VAL A 375 19.78 13.77 -6.20
C VAL A 375 19.45 15.07 -5.46
N ASP A 376 19.22 16.14 -6.20
CA ASP A 376 18.69 17.39 -5.67
C ASP A 376 17.15 17.41 -5.74
N LEU A 377 16.51 17.58 -4.59
CA LEU A 377 15.07 17.81 -4.47
C LEU A 377 14.75 19.24 -3.97
N ALA A 378 15.73 20.14 -3.90
CA ALA A 378 15.52 21.50 -3.42
C ALA A 378 14.41 22.22 -4.21
N VAL A 379 13.58 22.94 -3.46
CA VAL A 379 12.57 23.82 -4.06
C VAL A 379 13.28 25.14 -4.40
N PRO A 380 13.30 25.57 -5.68
CA PRO A 380 13.96 26.81 -6.05
C PRO A 380 13.22 28.02 -5.47
N GLU A 381 13.96 29.09 -5.15
CA GLU A 381 13.44 30.30 -4.48
C GLU A 381 12.13 30.83 -5.06
N ARG A 382 11.99 30.84 -6.40
CA ARG A 382 10.78 31.21 -7.14
C ARG A 382 9.50 30.43 -6.76
N ALA A 383 9.64 29.31 -6.07
CA ALA A 383 8.57 28.44 -5.59
C ALA A 383 8.55 28.27 -4.06
N ASP A 384 9.47 28.89 -3.30
CA ASP A 384 9.49 28.75 -1.84
C ASP A 384 8.16 29.23 -1.23
N THR A 385 7.61 30.36 -1.66
CA THR A 385 6.31 30.85 -1.11
C THR A 385 5.19 29.83 -1.27
N ASP A 386 5.16 29.08 -2.38
CA ASP A 386 4.20 28.00 -2.60
C ASP A 386 4.48 26.80 -1.68
N PHE A 387 5.73 26.35 -1.61
CA PHE A 387 6.18 25.29 -0.68
C PHE A 387 5.90 25.63 0.80
N GLN A 388 6.14 26.87 1.23
CA GLN A 388 5.83 27.33 2.58
C GLN A 388 4.32 27.35 2.85
N ASN A 389 3.48 27.52 1.83
CA ASN A 389 2.03 27.42 1.95
C ASN A 389 1.55 25.96 1.94
N PHE A 390 2.14 25.11 1.11
CA PHE A 390 1.96 23.66 1.12
C PHE A 390 2.27 23.07 2.51
N VAL A 391 3.42 23.40 3.11
CA VAL A 391 3.80 22.92 4.46
C VAL A 391 2.82 23.42 5.54
N LYS A 392 2.30 24.65 5.43
CA LYS A 392 1.22 25.14 6.32
C LYS A 392 -0.08 24.35 6.12
N ALA A 393 -0.46 24.05 4.88
CA ALA A 393 -1.67 23.30 4.57
C ALA A 393 -1.59 21.85 5.09
N LYS A 394 -0.44 21.19 4.97
CA LYS A 394 -0.19 19.87 5.56
C LYS A 394 -0.26 19.92 7.09
N LEU A 395 0.42 20.88 7.73
CA LEU A 395 0.31 21.08 9.18
C LEU A 395 -1.14 21.30 9.63
N LYS A 396 -1.90 22.14 8.93
CA LYS A 396 -3.33 22.35 9.23
C LYS A 396 -4.15 21.06 9.06
N GLY A 397 -3.91 20.27 8.01
CA GLY A 397 -4.61 18.99 7.84
C GLY A 397 -4.39 18.02 9.02
N ILE A 398 -3.21 18.06 9.63
CA ILE A 398 -2.88 17.30 10.85
C ILE A 398 -3.63 17.88 12.07
N GLU A 399 -3.68 19.20 12.20
CA GLU A 399 -4.43 19.90 13.26
C GLU A 399 -5.94 19.63 13.17
N ASP A 400 -6.52 19.70 11.97
CA ASP A 400 -7.93 19.40 11.69
C ASP A 400 -8.26 17.91 11.93
N LEU A 401 -7.34 16.99 11.65
CA LEU A 401 -7.50 15.56 11.97
C LEU A 401 -7.41 15.31 13.49
N LEU A 402 -6.44 15.92 14.19
CA LEU A 402 -6.33 15.85 15.65
C LEU A 402 -7.57 16.41 16.37
N ALA A 403 -8.28 17.35 15.76
CA ALA A 403 -9.53 17.88 16.29
C ALA A 403 -10.72 16.91 16.20
N GLN A 404 -10.63 15.80 15.47
CA GLN A 404 -11.76 14.89 15.30
C GLN A 404 -12.15 14.16 16.61
N PRO A 405 -13.46 13.94 16.86
CA PRO A 405 -13.93 12.97 17.84
C PRO A 405 -13.43 11.55 17.51
N GLY A 406 -13.28 10.70 18.51
CA GLY A 406 -12.78 9.33 18.36
C GLY A 406 -11.26 9.19 18.45
N MET A 407 -10.48 10.16 17.95
CA MET A 407 -9.01 10.16 18.06
C MET A 407 -8.56 9.98 19.52
N THR A 408 -7.78 8.93 19.77
CA THR A 408 -7.28 8.51 21.09
C THR A 408 -6.12 9.38 21.58
N GLU A 409 -5.77 9.27 22.85
CA GLU A 409 -4.63 10.01 23.42
C GLU A 409 -3.28 9.58 22.81
N VAL A 410 -3.13 8.33 22.37
CA VAL A 410 -1.90 7.83 21.73
C VAL A 410 -1.73 8.44 20.33
N GLU A 411 -2.79 8.45 19.52
CA GLU A 411 -2.80 9.09 18.19
C GLU A 411 -2.62 10.61 18.32
N ARG A 412 -3.21 11.23 19.35
CA ARG A 412 -2.99 12.65 19.67
C ARG A 412 -1.53 12.96 19.99
N GLN A 413 -0.87 12.14 20.79
CA GLN A 413 0.56 12.31 21.09
C GLN A 413 1.42 12.12 19.84
N ALA A 414 1.19 11.05 19.06
CA ALA A 414 1.92 10.78 17.83
C ALA A 414 1.81 11.94 16.81
N GLY A 415 0.61 12.49 16.61
CA GLY A 415 0.42 13.64 15.72
C GLY A 415 1.08 14.93 16.20
N ASN A 416 1.12 15.17 17.51
CA ASN A 416 1.88 16.29 18.07
C ASN A 416 3.40 16.12 17.93
N GLU A 417 3.92 14.90 18.12
CA GLU A 417 5.32 14.55 17.84
C GLU A 417 5.66 14.77 16.35
N TRP A 418 4.76 14.37 15.43
CA TRP A 418 4.98 14.54 14.00
C TRP A 418 4.91 16.01 13.54
N MET A 419 3.93 16.80 13.99
CA MET A 419 3.89 18.25 13.72
C MET A 419 5.16 18.96 14.20
N LYS A 420 5.70 18.56 15.37
CA LYS A 420 6.97 19.06 15.90
C LYS A 420 8.14 18.71 14.98
N ASN A 421 8.16 17.52 14.39
CA ASN A 421 9.18 17.10 13.43
C ASN A 421 9.09 17.89 12.11
N ILE A 422 7.89 18.08 11.54
CA ILE A 422 7.69 18.93 10.34
C ILE A 422 8.19 20.36 10.61
N ARG A 423 7.77 20.95 11.74
CA ARG A 423 8.17 22.32 12.14
C ARG A 423 9.68 22.44 12.38
N LYS A 424 10.34 21.40 12.90
CA LYS A 424 11.81 21.34 13.03
C LYS A 424 12.51 21.29 11.67
N ASN A 425 12.05 20.42 10.77
CA ASN A 425 12.66 20.24 9.44
C ASN A 425 12.50 21.51 8.59
N LYS A 426 11.36 22.19 8.69
CA LYS A 426 11.14 23.52 8.11
C LYS A 426 12.15 24.56 8.61
N ASN A 427 12.45 24.57 9.91
CA ASN A 427 13.38 25.51 10.55
C ASN A 427 14.85 25.07 10.46
N SER A 428 15.17 24.06 9.65
CA SER A 428 16.53 23.58 9.37
C SER A 428 17.05 24.05 8.00
N ARG A 429 16.36 25.02 7.39
CA ARG A 429 16.76 25.84 6.25
C ARG A 429 16.68 27.31 6.68
#